data_AF-A0A2N6BLV0-F1
#
_entry.id   AF-A0A2N6BLV0-F1
#
_cell.length_a   1.000
_cell.length_b   1.000
_cell.length_c   1.000
_cell.angle_alpha   90.00
_cell.angle_beta   90.00
_cell.angle_gamma   90.00
#
_symmetry.space_group_name_H-M   'P 1'
#
loop_
_entity.id
_entity.type
_entity.pdbx_description
1 polymer ?
#
loop_
_entity_poly.entity_id
_entity_poly.type
_entity_poly.pdbx_seq_one_letter_code
_entity_poly.pdbx_strand_id
1 'polypeptide(L)'
;MFDPYGGDDFDRGDDYSPGDPDSVNGPDGPGGDIKPIIIDLDGDRTLRTSHSVLISADGQHRVANDDLDGDGNFDVIRTTDVTVLGDGSTVSTDALTNQDGTLRSSATISNTKAHAPNPGQWMKMKRAPREAPALPGL
;
A
#
# COMPACT_ATOMS: atom_id res chain seq x y z
N MET A 1 -29.47 -0.18 -54.61
CA MET A 1 -28.25 0.61 -54.86
C MET A 1 -27.19 0.01 -53.96
N PHE A 2 -26.07 -0.46 -54.51
CA PHE A 2 -24.96 -1.09 -53.79
C PHE A 2 -23.90 -0.01 -53.55
N ASP A 3 -23.62 0.34 -52.30
CA ASP A 3 -22.48 1.19 -51.95
C ASP A 3 -21.33 0.28 -51.48
N PRO A 4 -20.13 0.32 -52.11
CA PRO A 4 -19.07 -0.66 -51.90
C PRO A 4 -17.90 -0.07 -51.10
N TYR A 5 -18.01 0.01 -49.78
CA TYR A 5 -16.85 0.11 -48.88
C TYR A 5 -17.20 -0.60 -47.57
N GLY A 6 -16.64 -1.79 -47.37
CA GLY A 6 -16.69 -2.50 -46.10
C GLY A 6 -15.64 -1.97 -45.12
N GLY A 7 -16.06 -1.91 -43.86
CA GLY A 7 -15.30 -1.57 -42.65
C GLY A 7 -16.35 -1.27 -41.57
N ASP A 8 -16.79 -2.30 -40.85
CA ASP A 8 -16.29 -2.76 -39.53
C ASP A 8 -17.11 -2.18 -38.37
N ASP A 9 -17.84 -3.08 -37.73
CA ASP A 9 -18.89 -2.85 -36.73
C ASP A 9 -18.34 -2.38 -35.36
N PHE A 10 -17.80 -1.16 -35.29
CA PHE A 10 -17.45 -0.51 -34.02
C PHE A 10 -18.54 0.46 -33.56
N ASP A 11 -19.70 -0.09 -33.18
CA ASP A 11 -20.68 0.65 -32.39
C ASP A 11 -20.92 -0.11 -31.07
N ARG A 12 -19.96 0.05 -30.15
CA ARG A 12 -20.15 -0.22 -28.72
C ARG A 12 -19.59 0.93 -27.92
N GLY A 13 -20.50 1.80 -27.51
CA GLY A 13 -20.46 2.39 -26.17
C GLY A 13 -19.76 3.72 -26.03
N ASP A 14 -20.23 4.74 -26.74
CA ASP A 14 -19.96 6.14 -26.43
C ASP A 14 -21.21 6.80 -25.83
N ASP A 15 -21.87 6.10 -24.91
CA ASP A 15 -23.01 6.61 -24.14
C ASP A 15 -22.46 7.44 -22.95
N TYR A 16 -21.69 8.48 -23.24
CA TYR A 16 -21.18 9.42 -22.23
C TYR A 16 -22.37 10.25 -21.71
N SER A 17 -23.05 9.76 -20.67
CA SER A 17 -24.07 10.53 -19.96
C SER A 17 -23.39 11.58 -19.08
N PRO A 18 -23.60 12.89 -19.31
CA PRO A 18 -22.98 13.93 -18.51
C PRO A 18 -23.84 14.15 -17.26
N GLY A 19 -23.48 13.54 -16.13
CA GLY A 19 -24.32 13.67 -14.94
C GLY A 19 -23.87 13.02 -13.63
N ASP A 20 -22.80 12.24 -13.58
CA ASP A 20 -22.38 11.57 -12.34
C ASP A 20 -21.19 12.29 -11.66
N PRO A 21 -21.42 13.08 -10.59
CA PRO A 21 -20.34 13.74 -9.85
C PRO A 21 -19.55 12.80 -8.92
N ASP A 22 -19.75 11.48 -8.99
CA ASP A 22 -19.05 10.48 -8.15
C ASP A 22 -17.98 9.67 -8.92
N SER A 23 -17.58 10.07 -10.13
CA SER A 23 -16.49 9.38 -10.82
C SER A 23 -15.11 9.83 -10.32
N VAL A 24 -14.86 9.67 -9.02
CA VAL A 24 -13.49 9.57 -8.48
C VAL A 24 -12.98 8.14 -8.46
N ASN A 25 -13.76 7.13 -8.87
CA ASN A 25 -13.32 5.73 -8.94
C ASN A 25 -14.11 4.92 -10.00
N GLY A 26 -13.48 4.60 -11.14
CA GLY A 26 -13.94 3.55 -12.05
C GLY A 26 -13.01 2.32 -11.96
N PRO A 27 -13.51 1.09 -11.73
CA PRO A 27 -12.70 -0.08 -11.36
C PRO A 27 -12.04 -0.90 -12.50
N ASP A 28 -12.10 -0.51 -13.78
CA ASP A 28 -11.80 -1.44 -14.90
C ASP A 28 -10.61 -1.05 -15.79
N GLY A 29 -9.41 -0.91 -15.21
CA GLY A 29 -8.14 -0.87 -15.96
C GLY A 29 -7.01 -1.54 -15.17
N PRO A 30 -5.97 -2.13 -15.81
CA PRO A 30 -4.97 -2.98 -15.15
C PRO A 30 -3.99 -2.22 -14.21
N GLY A 31 -4.29 -0.97 -13.86
CA GLY A 31 -3.48 -0.11 -13.00
C GLY A 31 -4.12 -0.01 -11.63
N GLY A 32 -3.35 -0.25 -10.58
CA GLY A 32 -3.87 -0.35 -9.23
C GLY A 32 -4.48 0.94 -8.66
N ASP A 33 -5.07 0.78 -7.47
CA ASP A 33 -5.83 1.81 -6.76
C ASP A 33 -5.01 3.09 -6.52
N ILE A 34 -5.41 4.18 -7.19
CA ILE A 34 -4.92 5.53 -6.88
C ILE A 34 -5.73 6.06 -5.69
N LYS A 35 -5.05 6.49 -4.62
CA LYS A 35 -5.67 7.23 -3.52
C LYS A 35 -5.76 8.71 -3.92
N PRO A 36 -6.81 9.44 -3.49
CA PRO A 36 -7.01 10.83 -3.91
C PRO A 36 -5.82 11.69 -3.53
N ILE A 37 -5.53 12.69 -4.37
CA ILE A 37 -4.55 13.72 -4.05
C ILE A 37 -5.14 14.59 -2.94
N ILE A 38 -4.45 14.65 -1.81
CA ILE A 38 -4.78 15.54 -0.70
C ILE A 38 -3.98 16.82 -0.91
N ILE A 39 -4.67 17.96 -0.95
CA ILE A 39 -4.08 19.28 -1.16
C ILE A 39 -4.38 20.14 0.06
N ASP A 40 -3.34 20.67 0.68
CA ASP A 40 -3.47 21.72 1.68
C ASP A 40 -3.10 23.06 1.06
N LEU A 41 -3.98 24.04 1.24
CA LEU A 41 -3.78 25.40 0.75
C LEU A 41 -3.54 26.38 1.91
N ASP A 42 -2.80 27.45 1.64
CA ASP A 42 -2.67 28.58 2.55
C ASP A 42 -3.90 29.49 2.55
N GLY A 43 -3.90 30.49 3.43
CA GLY A 43 -5.03 31.41 3.62
C GLY A 43 -5.38 32.24 2.38
N ASP A 44 -4.44 32.38 1.45
CA ASP A 44 -4.60 33.04 0.15
C ASP A 44 -4.93 32.07 -1.00
N ARG A 45 -5.15 30.79 -0.66
CA ARG A 45 -5.46 29.68 -1.58
C ARG A 45 -4.28 29.26 -2.47
N THR A 46 -3.05 29.63 -2.13
CA THR A 46 -1.85 29.04 -2.73
C THR A 46 -1.59 27.64 -2.18
N LEU A 47 -0.87 26.81 -2.94
CA LEU A 47 -0.52 25.45 -2.52
C LEU A 47 0.50 25.52 -1.38
N ARG A 48 0.23 24.80 -0.30
CA ARG A 48 1.15 24.67 0.85
C ARG A 48 1.82 23.30 0.86
N THR A 49 1.04 22.24 0.67
CA THR A 49 1.54 20.87 0.54
C THR A 49 0.58 20.04 -0.32
N SER A 50 1.11 18.98 -0.93
CA SER A 50 0.28 17.95 -1.55
C SER A 50 0.78 16.54 -1.27
N HIS A 51 -0.15 15.59 -1.22
CA HIS A 51 0.15 14.19 -0.95
C HIS A 51 -0.64 13.27 -1.87
N SER A 52 0.00 12.22 -2.38
CA SER A 52 -0.67 11.18 -3.18
C SER A 52 -0.10 9.80 -2.92
N VAL A 53 -0.94 8.76 -3.05
CA VAL A 53 -0.52 7.37 -2.89
C VAL A 53 -1.06 6.53 -4.05
N LEU A 54 -0.18 5.78 -4.70
CA LEU A 54 -0.50 4.78 -5.70
C LEU A 54 -0.21 3.38 -5.13
N ILE A 55 -1.16 2.47 -5.27
CA ILE A 55 -1.03 1.09 -4.82
C ILE A 55 -1.29 0.20 -6.04
N SER A 56 -0.45 -0.79 -6.32
CA SER A 56 -0.71 -1.76 -7.39
C SER A 56 -1.93 -2.63 -7.07
N ALA A 57 -2.55 -3.23 -8.10
CA ALA A 57 -3.76 -4.03 -7.93
C ALA A 57 -3.56 -5.24 -6.99
N ASP A 58 -2.33 -5.75 -6.89
CA ASP A 58 -1.94 -6.81 -5.96
C ASP A 58 -1.53 -6.30 -4.56
N GLY A 59 -1.49 -4.97 -4.37
CA GLY A 59 -1.13 -4.32 -3.11
C GLY A 59 0.36 -4.41 -2.73
N GLN A 60 1.19 -5.01 -3.58
CA GLN A 60 2.59 -5.32 -3.31
C GLN A 60 3.54 -4.18 -3.64
N HIS A 61 3.17 -3.30 -4.56
CA HIS A 61 3.94 -2.11 -4.90
C HIS A 61 3.16 -0.86 -4.49
N ARG A 62 3.80 0.02 -3.73
CA ARG A 62 3.19 1.25 -3.24
C ARG A 62 4.15 2.41 -3.47
N VAL A 63 3.61 3.53 -3.95
CA VAL A 63 4.37 4.77 -4.12
C VAL A 63 3.59 5.87 -3.42
N ALA A 64 4.23 6.56 -2.48
CA ALA A 64 3.70 7.75 -1.83
C ALA A 64 4.58 8.94 -2.20
N ASN A 65 3.94 10.02 -2.64
CA ASN A 65 4.60 11.25 -3.04
C ASN A 65 4.15 12.39 -2.12
N ASP A 66 5.12 13.17 -1.64
CA ASP A 66 4.92 14.32 -0.76
C ASP A 66 5.56 15.56 -1.40
N ASP A 67 4.75 16.61 -1.57
CA ASP A 67 5.17 17.99 -1.83
C ASP A 67 5.05 18.75 -0.51
N LEU A 68 6.19 19.18 0.04
CA LEU A 68 6.30 19.77 1.37
C LEU A 68 6.44 21.30 1.34
N ASP A 69 6.74 21.88 0.18
CA ASP A 69 6.95 23.33 0.03
C ASP A 69 5.93 24.05 -0.86
N GLY A 70 5.05 23.29 -1.51
CA GLY A 70 3.91 23.80 -2.25
C GLY A 70 4.26 24.33 -3.65
N ASP A 71 5.42 23.98 -4.19
CA ASP A 71 5.83 24.37 -5.54
C ASP A 71 5.16 23.52 -6.65
N GLY A 72 4.43 22.46 -6.26
CA GLY A 72 3.73 21.54 -7.14
C GLY A 72 4.59 20.36 -7.63
N ASN A 73 5.85 20.28 -7.20
CA ASN A 73 6.73 19.15 -7.39
C ASN A 73 6.80 18.30 -6.12
N PHE A 74 7.05 17.00 -6.28
CA PHE A 74 7.22 16.13 -5.14
C PHE A 74 8.67 16.16 -4.63
N ASP A 75 8.84 16.56 -3.38
CA ASP A 75 10.12 16.60 -2.68
C ASP A 75 10.61 15.21 -2.27
N VAL A 76 9.67 14.39 -1.79
CA VAL A 76 9.95 13.09 -1.22
C VAL A 76 9.07 12.04 -1.89
N ILE A 77 9.73 10.99 -2.38
CA ILE A 77 9.07 9.84 -2.99
C ILE A 77 9.43 8.62 -2.17
N ARG A 78 8.41 7.96 -1.61
CA ARG A 78 8.54 6.71 -0.89
C ARG A 78 8.00 5.57 -1.74
N THR A 79 8.86 4.60 -2.04
CA THR A 79 8.48 3.35 -2.72
C THR A 79 8.55 2.19 -1.74
N THR A 80 7.51 1.38 -1.70
CA THR A 80 7.46 0.13 -0.94
C THR A 80 7.20 -1.02 -1.90
N ASP A 81 8.12 -1.97 -1.93
CA ASP A 81 8.02 -3.21 -2.69
C ASP A 81 7.85 -4.38 -1.74
N VAL A 82 6.86 -5.24 -1.96
CA VAL A 82 6.63 -6.45 -1.19
C VAL A 82 6.82 -7.67 -2.08
N THR A 83 7.68 -8.57 -1.65
CA THR A 83 7.89 -9.88 -2.28
C THR A 83 7.34 -10.96 -1.35
N VAL A 84 6.40 -11.76 -1.85
CA VAL A 84 5.95 -12.98 -1.16
C VAL A 84 6.87 -14.15 -1.54
N LEU A 85 7.43 -14.81 -0.54
CA LEU A 85 8.30 -15.97 -0.70
C LEU A 85 7.48 -17.27 -0.83
N GLY A 86 8.08 -18.32 -1.39
CA GLY A 86 7.39 -19.60 -1.64
C GLY A 86 6.91 -20.33 -0.38
N ASP A 87 7.43 -19.98 0.80
CA ASP A 87 6.99 -20.49 2.11
C ASP A 87 5.84 -19.67 2.73
N GLY A 88 5.39 -18.61 2.05
CA GLY A 88 4.39 -17.66 2.53
C GLY A 88 4.94 -16.57 3.46
N SER A 89 6.26 -16.52 3.69
CA SER A 89 6.91 -15.37 4.31
C SER A 89 6.92 -14.18 3.35
N THR A 90 7.10 -12.95 3.85
CA THR A 90 7.18 -11.76 3.00
C THR A 90 8.45 -10.95 3.29
N VAL A 91 9.03 -10.38 2.24
CA VAL A 91 10.13 -9.40 2.34
C VAL A 91 9.64 -8.10 1.73
N SER A 92 9.62 -7.04 2.53
CA SER A 92 9.28 -5.70 2.08
C SER A 92 10.52 -4.83 2.04
N THR A 93 10.66 -3.99 1.02
CA THR A 93 11.71 -2.99 0.90
C THR A 93 11.07 -1.62 0.77
N ASP A 94 11.35 -0.75 1.73
CA ASP A 94 11.00 0.66 1.69
C ASP A 94 12.21 1.46 1.23
N ALA A 95 12.01 2.36 0.27
CA ALA A 95 13.00 3.31 -0.20
C ALA A 95 12.41 4.72 -0.18
N LEU A 96 13.14 5.67 0.38
CA LEU A 96 12.83 7.09 0.29
C LEU A 96 13.85 7.74 -0.62
N THR A 97 13.37 8.49 -1.60
CA THR A 97 14.19 9.24 -2.55
C THR A 97 13.80 10.72 -2.51
N ASN A 98 14.76 11.58 -2.82
CA ASN A 98 14.49 12.98 -3.15
C ASN A 98 13.86 13.06 -4.56
N GLN A 99 13.33 14.24 -4.90
CA GLN A 99 12.90 14.59 -6.25
C GLN A 99 13.95 14.29 -7.34
N ASP A 100 15.24 14.49 -7.05
CA ASP A 100 16.35 14.24 -7.98
C ASP A 100 16.71 12.75 -8.12
N GLY A 101 15.97 11.87 -7.45
CA GLY A 101 16.18 10.41 -7.44
C GLY A 101 17.26 9.93 -6.48
N THR A 102 17.95 10.83 -5.74
CA THR A 102 18.96 10.41 -4.76
C THR A 102 18.30 9.72 -3.56
N LEU A 103 18.87 8.59 -3.14
CA LEU A 103 18.35 7.79 -2.02
C LEU A 103 18.63 8.50 -0.69
N ARG A 104 17.58 8.76 0.08
CA ARG A 104 17.66 9.26 1.46
C ARG A 104 17.83 8.15 2.48
N SER A 105 17.02 7.11 2.34
CA SER A 105 17.04 5.96 3.23
C SER A 105 16.40 4.75 2.56
N SER A 106 16.82 3.56 2.98
CA SER A 106 16.17 2.32 2.62
C SER A 106 16.10 1.39 3.83
N ALA A 107 15.01 0.66 3.94
CA ALA A 107 14.80 -0.33 4.98
C ALA A 107 14.25 -1.61 4.35
N THR A 108 14.74 -2.76 4.80
CA THR A 108 14.21 -4.08 4.44
C THR A 108 13.61 -4.73 5.67
N ILE A 109 12.38 -5.22 5.53
CA ILE A 109 11.59 -5.85 6.59
C ILE A 109 11.25 -7.27 6.14
N SER A 110 11.60 -8.27 6.95
CA SER A 110 11.28 -9.67 6.67
C SER A 110 10.28 -10.19 7.70
N ASN A 111 9.09 -10.59 7.24
CA ASN A 111 8.08 -11.23 8.07
C ASN A 111 8.07 -12.72 7.76
N THR A 112 8.40 -13.54 8.74
CA THR A 112 8.33 -14.99 8.61
C THR A 112 6.91 -15.48 8.81
N LYS A 113 6.52 -16.50 8.05
CA LYS A 113 5.30 -17.24 8.33
C LYS A 113 5.32 -17.76 9.77
N ALA A 114 4.21 -17.63 10.48
CA ALA A 114 4.08 -18.14 11.84
C ALA A 114 4.50 -19.62 11.91
N HIS A 115 5.49 -19.91 12.76
CA HIS A 115 5.81 -21.27 13.17
C HIS A 115 4.71 -21.75 14.12
N ALA A 116 4.10 -22.90 13.83
CA ALA A 116 3.16 -23.51 14.77
C ALA A 116 3.93 -23.81 16.08
N PRO A 117 3.44 -23.40 17.26
CA PRO A 117 4.13 -23.69 18.50
C PRO A 117 4.28 -25.21 18.65
N ASN A 118 5.51 -25.68 18.86
CA ASN A 118 5.76 -27.10 19.11
C ASN A 118 4.93 -27.54 20.33
N PRO A 119 4.04 -28.55 20.22
CA PRO A 119 3.23 -29.02 21.34
C PRO A 119 4.08 -29.53 22.53
N GLY A 120 5.37 -29.77 22.36
CA GLY A 120 6.28 -30.08 23.48
C GLY A 120 6.74 -28.88 24.31
N GLN A 121 6.58 -27.64 23.84
CA GLN A 121 7.05 -26.46 24.56
C GLN A 121 6.12 -26.03 25.71
N TRP A 122 4.80 -26.19 25.57
CA TRP A 122 3.86 -25.91 26.67
C TRP A 122 3.93 -26.98 27.77
N MET A 123 4.27 -28.22 27.42
CA MET A 123 4.31 -29.33 28.38
C MET A 123 5.52 -29.26 29.32
N LYS A 124 6.63 -28.67 28.85
CA LYS A 124 7.83 -28.37 29.66
C LYS A 124 7.64 -27.18 30.62
N MET A 125 6.63 -26.34 30.40
CA MET A 125 6.32 -25.17 31.23
C MET A 125 5.29 -25.45 32.33
N LYS A 126 4.91 -26.71 32.59
CA LYS A 126 4.13 -27.11 33.78
C LYS A 126 5.00 -26.79 35.01
N ARG A 127 4.91 -25.55 35.53
CA ARG A 127 5.56 -25.13 36.77
C ARG A 127 5.32 -26.21 37.82
N ALA A 128 6.39 -26.63 38.49
CA ALA A 128 6.30 -27.44 39.69
C ALA A 128 5.23 -26.83 40.63
N PRO A 129 4.42 -27.66 41.32
CA PRO A 129 3.55 -27.13 42.35
C PRO A 129 4.40 -26.30 43.32
N ARG A 130 3.93 -25.09 43.64
CA ARG A 130 4.55 -24.28 44.69
C ARG A 130 4.46 -25.10 45.96
N GLU A 131 5.58 -25.63 46.45
CA GLU A 131 5.64 -26.21 47.78
C GLU A 131 5.18 -25.13 48.75
N ALA A 132 4.09 -25.40 49.49
CA ALA A 132 3.63 -24.49 50.52
C ALA A 132 4.74 -24.35 51.56
N PRO A 133 5.06 -23.13 52.05
CA PRO A 133 6.05 -22.99 53.10
C PRO A 133 5.57 -23.76 54.33
N ALA A 134 6.43 -24.66 54.84
CA ALA A 134 6.17 -25.35 56.10
C ALA A 134 5.96 -24.30 57.20
N LEU A 135 4.78 -24.34 57.84
CA LEU A 135 4.52 -23.55 59.04
C LEU A 135 5.43 -24.08 60.16
N PRO A 136 6.22 -23.24 60.86
CA PRO A 136 6.95 -23.69 62.03
C PRO A 136 5.94 -24.09 63.13
N GLY A 137 6.20 -25.24 63.76
CA GLY A 137 5.37 -25.81 64.83
C GLY A 137 5.29 -24.95 66.09
N LEU A 138 4.23 -25.20 66.86
CA LEU A 138 3.93 -24.62 68.17
C LEU A 138 5.03 -24.87 69.20
#